data_AF-A0A7C4USQ5-F1
#
_entry.id   AF-A0A7C4USQ5-F1
#
_cell.length_a   1.000
_cell.length_b   1.000
_cell.length_c   1.000
_cell.angle_alpha   90.00
_cell.angle_beta   90.00
_cell.angle_gamma   90.00
#
_symmetry.space_group_name_H-M   'P 1'
#
loop_
_entity.id
_entity.type
_entity.pdbx_description
1 polymer ?
#
loop_
_entity_poly.entity_id
_entity_poly.type
_entity_poly.pdbx_seq_one_letter_code
_entity_poly.pdbx_strand_id
1 'polypeptide(L)'
;MPLPHKLQEIVDDFASMTREEKLETLIASAESFPSLPDWLKEKRDQMEPVPDCMTPVFLYAEKQADGGIHFYLDIPVQSPTVRGLATILSNGLDGSTAEEILSVPADFFLPMKLEEAVSQQRLNGFTGVLAHMKQEAVKLLH
;
A
#
# COMPACT_ATOMS: atom_id res chain seq x y z
N MET A 1 -6.44 18.37 2.15
CA MET A 1 -6.84 17.77 3.43
C MET A 1 -5.62 17.08 4.02
N PRO A 2 -5.47 16.98 5.35
CA PRO A 2 -4.40 16.19 5.95
C PRO A 2 -4.53 14.72 5.56
N LEU A 3 -3.42 13.98 5.56
CA LEU A 3 -3.44 12.53 5.36
C LEU A 3 -4.23 11.84 6.48
N PRO A 4 -4.77 10.62 6.26
CA PRO A 4 -5.27 9.78 7.33
C PRO A 4 -4.21 9.64 8.44
N HIS A 5 -4.64 9.67 9.71
CA HIS A 5 -3.73 9.76 10.86
C HIS A 5 -2.61 8.71 10.84
N LYS A 6 -2.96 7.43 10.66
CA LYS A 6 -1.98 6.33 10.58
C LYS A 6 -0.99 6.54 9.44
N LEU A 7 -1.45 7.01 8.28
CA LEU A 7 -0.58 7.28 7.13
C LEU A 7 0.36 8.46 7.42
N GLN A 8 -0.11 9.51 8.08
CA GLN A 8 0.72 10.64 8.48
C GLN A 8 1.83 10.21 9.44
N GLU A 9 1.52 9.39 10.45
CA GLU A 9 2.51 8.84 11.39
C GLU A 9 3.60 8.05 10.66
N ILE A 10 3.22 7.16 9.72
CA ILE A 10 4.20 6.41 8.92
C ILE A 10 5.06 7.35 8.05
N VAL A 11 4.47 8.39 7.46
CA VAL A 11 5.22 9.38 6.66
C VAL A 11 6.25 10.11 7.52
N ASP A 12 5.85 10.57 8.71
CA ASP A 12 6.70 11.32 9.62
C ASP A 12 7.85 10.45 10.16
N ASP A 13 7.57 9.19 10.49
CA ASP A 13 8.58 8.21 10.92
C ASP A 13 9.65 8.01 9.84
N PHE A 14 9.24 7.69 8.61
CA PHE A 14 10.17 7.50 7.50
C PHE A 14 10.93 8.77 7.12
N ALA A 15 10.32 9.95 7.24
CA ALA A 15 10.97 11.23 6.95
C ALA A 15 12.15 11.50 7.90
N SER A 16 12.11 10.96 9.12
CA SER A 16 13.19 11.08 10.11
C SER A 16 14.33 10.07 9.94
N MET A 17 14.10 9.01 9.16
CA MET A 17 15.05 7.90 8.98
C MET A 17 16.19 8.24 8.00
N THR A 18 17.34 7.64 8.26
CA THR A 18 18.43 7.53 7.29
C THR A 18 18.06 6.57 6.14
N ARG A 19 18.83 6.62 5.06
CA ARG A 19 18.67 5.69 3.93
C ARG A 19 18.71 4.22 4.34
N GLU A 20 19.60 3.86 5.27
CA GLU A 20 19.79 2.47 5.72
C GLU A 20 18.58 2.02 6.54
N GLU A 21 18.15 2.81 7.52
CA GLU A 21 16.96 2.55 8.34
C GLU A 21 15.69 2.41 7.50
N LYS A 22 15.50 3.24 6.46
CA LYS A 22 14.38 3.10 5.51
C LYS A 22 14.39 1.75 4.82
N LEU A 23 15.55 1.33 4.32
CA LEU A 23 15.66 0.05 3.60
C LEU A 23 15.43 -1.13 4.54
N GLU A 24 16.03 -1.11 5.73
CA GLU A 24 15.83 -2.13 6.76
C GLU A 24 14.36 -2.22 7.19
N THR A 25 13.71 -1.09 7.42
CA THR A 25 12.29 -1.01 7.79
C THR A 25 11.39 -1.58 6.70
N LEU A 26 11.67 -1.26 5.42
CA LEU A 26 10.93 -1.84 4.29
C LEU A 26 11.10 -3.36 4.21
N ILE A 27 12.32 -3.88 4.46
CA ILE A 27 12.59 -5.32 4.43
C ILE A 27 11.88 -6.01 5.60
N ALA A 28 11.97 -5.47 6.82
CA ALA A 28 11.29 -6.01 8.00
C ALA A 28 9.76 -6.01 7.84
N SER A 29 9.22 -4.95 7.22
CA SER A 29 7.79 -4.85 6.90
C SER A 29 7.35 -5.90 5.87
N ALA A 30 8.25 -6.31 4.97
CA ALA A 30 7.98 -7.34 3.98
C ALA A 30 7.91 -8.75 4.56
N GLU A 31 8.69 -9.02 5.61
CA GLU A 31 8.68 -10.28 6.35
C GLU A 31 7.39 -10.44 7.16
N SER A 32 6.87 -9.34 7.70
CA SER A 32 5.58 -9.31 8.42
C SER A 32 4.37 -9.16 7.49
N PHE A 33 4.58 -9.15 6.17
CA PHE A 33 3.51 -8.97 5.19
C PHE A 33 2.52 -10.14 5.26
N PRO A 34 1.23 -9.88 5.52
CA PRO A 34 0.25 -10.94 5.78
C PRO A 34 0.10 -11.85 4.57
N SER A 35 -0.02 -13.16 4.83
CA SER A 35 -0.39 -14.11 3.79
C SER A 35 -1.84 -13.88 3.36
N LEU A 36 -2.12 -14.04 2.07
CA LEU A 36 -3.49 -13.97 1.56
C LEU A 36 -4.37 -15.04 2.26
N PRO A 37 -5.57 -14.68 2.75
CA PRO A 37 -6.51 -15.66 3.31
C PRO A 37 -6.90 -16.75 2.30
N ASP A 38 -7.19 -17.95 2.76
CA ASP A 38 -7.45 -19.10 1.87
C ASP A 38 -8.64 -18.87 0.92
N TRP A 39 -9.69 -18.21 1.40
CA TRP A 39 -10.86 -17.85 0.57
C TRP A 39 -10.54 -16.85 -0.55
N LEU A 40 -9.47 -16.04 -0.40
CA LEU A 40 -8.96 -15.16 -1.46
C LEU A 40 -7.96 -15.87 -2.36
N LYS A 41 -7.16 -16.80 -1.84
CA LYS A 41 -6.25 -17.62 -2.67
C LYS A 41 -7.02 -18.36 -3.76
N GLU A 42 -8.19 -18.91 -3.42
CA GLU A 42 -9.07 -19.59 -4.38
C GLU A 42 -9.71 -18.66 -5.42
N LYS A 43 -9.72 -17.35 -5.16
CA LYS A 43 -10.34 -16.31 -6.00
C LYS A 43 -9.34 -15.27 -6.47
N ARG A 44 -8.06 -15.61 -6.50
CA ARG A 44 -6.98 -14.69 -6.86
C ARG A 44 -7.15 -14.10 -8.26
N ASP A 45 -7.76 -14.86 -9.16
CA ASP A 45 -8.12 -14.45 -10.52
C ASP A 45 -9.22 -13.37 -10.58
N GLN A 46 -9.95 -13.17 -9.49
CA GLN A 46 -10.99 -12.15 -9.34
C GLN A 46 -10.49 -10.88 -8.64
N MET A 47 -9.23 -10.85 -8.18
CA MET A 47 -8.59 -9.67 -7.61
C MET A 47 -8.18 -8.68 -8.71
N GLU A 48 -8.19 -7.39 -8.40
CA GLU A 48 -7.78 -6.33 -9.33
C GLU A 48 -6.25 -6.38 -9.54
N PRO A 49 -5.77 -6.58 -10.79
CA PRO A 49 -4.33 -6.54 -11.07
C PRO A 49 -3.80 -5.11 -11.07
N VAL A 50 -2.58 -4.92 -10.58
CA VAL A 50 -1.87 -3.63 -10.62
C VAL A 50 -0.71 -3.71 -11.63
N PRO A 51 -0.97 -3.47 -12.94
CA PRO A 51 0.03 -3.64 -14.01
C PRO A 51 1.16 -2.60 -13.97
N ASP A 52 0.99 -1.52 -13.21
CA ASP A 52 1.99 -0.47 -13.01
C ASP A 52 3.26 -1.00 -12.31
N CYS A 53 3.13 -2.13 -11.60
CA CYS A 53 4.25 -2.82 -11.00
C CYS A 53 4.88 -3.83 -11.98
N MET A 54 6.21 -3.85 -12.07
CA MET A 54 6.92 -4.97 -12.74
C MET A 54 6.77 -6.28 -11.98
N THR A 55 6.53 -6.20 -10.66
CA THR A 55 6.16 -7.33 -9.83
C THR A 55 4.66 -7.55 -9.97
N PRO A 56 4.17 -8.78 -10.15
CA PRO A 56 2.75 -9.04 -10.18
C PRO A 56 2.13 -8.72 -8.81
N VAL A 57 1.28 -7.71 -8.76
CA VAL A 57 0.55 -7.27 -7.57
C VAL A 57 -0.94 -7.40 -7.85
N PHE A 58 -1.67 -8.00 -6.92
CA PHE A 58 -3.12 -8.12 -6.97
C PHE A 58 -3.73 -7.49 -5.72
N LEU A 59 -4.85 -6.80 -5.88
CA LEU A 59 -5.53 -6.05 -4.85
C LEU A 59 -6.97 -6.52 -4.71
N TYR A 60 -7.45 -6.67 -3.49
CA TYR A 60 -8.86 -6.84 -3.17
C TYR A 60 -9.23 -5.89 -2.04
N ALA A 61 -10.34 -5.18 -2.18
CA ALA A 61 -10.85 -4.28 -1.16
C ALA A 61 -12.16 -4.80 -0.58
N GLU A 62 -12.31 -4.67 0.74
CA GLU A 62 -13.50 -5.07 1.47
C GLU A 62 -13.96 -3.93 2.36
N LYS A 63 -15.25 -3.59 2.30
CA LYS A 63 -15.86 -2.62 3.19
C LYS A 63 -16.17 -3.27 4.54
N GLN A 64 -15.67 -2.69 5.61
CA GLN A 64 -15.88 -3.12 6.98
C GLN A 64 -17.23 -2.59 7.53
N ALA A 65 -17.69 -3.18 8.64
CA ALA A 65 -18.99 -2.86 9.23
C ALA A 65 -19.08 -1.41 9.78
N ASP A 66 -17.94 -0.82 10.12
CA ASP A 66 -17.81 0.58 10.56
C ASP A 66 -17.69 1.58 9.39
N GLY A 67 -17.71 1.08 8.14
CA GLY A 67 -17.57 1.89 6.93
C GLY A 67 -16.13 2.11 6.47
N GLY A 68 -15.14 1.62 7.21
CA GLY A 68 -13.74 1.58 6.78
C GLY A 68 -13.52 0.59 5.63
N ILE A 69 -12.38 0.69 4.96
CA ILE A 69 -11.97 -0.23 3.91
C ILE A 69 -10.72 -0.99 4.36
N HIS A 70 -10.78 -2.31 4.24
CA HIS A 70 -9.62 -3.18 4.41
C HIS A 70 -9.12 -3.63 3.03
N PHE A 71 -7.81 -3.68 2.86
CA PHE A 71 -7.17 -4.07 1.61
C PHE A 71 -6.33 -5.32 1.79
N TYR A 72 -6.60 -6.33 0.97
CA TYR A 72 -5.77 -7.51 0.83
C TYR A 72 -4.92 -7.37 -0.43
N LEU A 73 -3.63 -7.60 -0.27
CA LEU A 73 -2.65 -7.51 -1.35
C LEU A 73 -1.95 -8.85 -1.50
N ASP A 74 -1.85 -9.35 -2.73
CA ASP A 74 -1.01 -10.50 -3.06
C ASP A 74 0.22 -10.07 -3.86
N ILE A 75 1.38 -10.29 -3.29
CA ILE A 75 2.67 -9.86 -3.81
C ILE A 75 3.68 -11.01 -3.57
N PRO A 76 4.46 -11.44 -4.58
CA PRO A 76 5.45 -12.50 -4.42
C PRO A 76 6.44 -12.23 -3.27
N VAL A 77 6.78 -13.28 -2.50
CA VAL A 77 7.78 -13.20 -1.41
C VAL A 77 9.17 -12.80 -1.91
N GLN A 78 9.47 -13.05 -3.19
CA GLN A 78 10.74 -12.72 -3.83
C GLN A 78 10.90 -11.22 -4.11
N SER A 79 9.85 -10.40 -3.88
CA SER A 79 9.85 -8.94 -4.08
C SER A 79 9.74 -8.19 -2.74
N PRO A 80 10.74 -8.30 -1.83
CA PRO A 80 10.63 -7.77 -0.47
C PRO A 80 10.43 -6.26 -0.44
N THR A 81 11.12 -5.49 -1.27
CA THR A 81 10.93 -4.03 -1.30
C THR A 81 9.55 -3.61 -1.82
N VAL A 82 8.93 -4.40 -2.70
CA VAL A 82 7.56 -4.11 -3.19
C VAL A 82 6.55 -4.40 -2.09
N ARG A 83 6.73 -5.52 -1.37
CA ARG A 83 5.96 -5.84 -0.16
C ARG A 83 6.10 -4.76 0.91
N GLY A 84 7.32 -4.32 1.21
CA GLY A 84 7.58 -3.26 2.19
C GLY A 84 6.88 -1.95 1.84
N LEU A 85 6.94 -1.54 0.57
CA LEU A 85 6.19 -0.37 0.09
C LEU A 85 4.69 -0.58 0.23
N ALA A 86 4.18 -1.73 -0.21
CA ALA A 86 2.76 -2.06 -0.08
C ALA A 86 2.27 -2.06 1.38
N THR A 87 3.11 -2.47 2.35
CA THR A 87 2.81 -2.40 3.78
C THR A 87 2.56 -0.98 4.27
N ILE A 88 3.27 0.02 3.73
CA ILE A 88 3.03 1.45 4.07
C ILE A 88 1.59 1.83 3.73
N LEU A 89 1.13 1.49 2.52
CA LEU A 89 -0.23 1.79 2.08
C LEU A 89 -1.26 0.97 2.83
N SER A 90 -1.06 -0.35 2.98
CA SER A 90 -2.02 -1.19 3.68
C SER A 90 -2.19 -0.74 5.12
N ASN A 91 -1.10 -0.48 5.85
CA ASN A 91 -1.20 -0.09 7.26
C ASN A 91 -1.70 1.35 7.44
N GLY A 92 -1.28 2.25 6.55
CA GLY A 92 -1.67 3.66 6.64
C GLY A 92 -3.13 3.93 6.24
N LEU A 93 -3.71 3.08 5.39
CA LEU A 93 -5.08 3.21 4.87
C LEU A 93 -6.05 2.18 5.45
N ASP A 94 -5.58 1.23 6.25
CA ASP A 94 -6.45 0.23 6.87
C ASP A 94 -7.49 0.86 7.79
N GLY A 95 -8.75 0.61 7.47
CA GLY A 95 -9.92 1.15 8.15
C GLY A 95 -10.26 2.59 7.76
N SER A 96 -9.53 3.21 6.82
CA SER A 96 -9.91 4.52 6.28
C SER A 96 -11.18 4.42 5.45
N THR A 97 -11.98 5.48 5.49
CA THR A 97 -13.15 5.64 4.62
C THR A 97 -12.74 5.85 3.16
N ALA A 98 -13.66 5.60 2.23
CA ALA A 98 -13.42 5.87 0.82
C ALA A 98 -13.02 7.34 0.55
N GLU A 99 -13.65 8.30 1.24
CA GLU A 99 -13.34 9.72 1.11
C GLU A 99 -11.91 10.05 1.56
N GLU A 100 -11.48 9.50 2.69
CA GLU A 100 -10.12 9.64 3.19
C GLU A 100 -9.09 9.06 2.22
N ILE A 101 -9.31 7.84 1.71
CA ILE A 101 -8.43 7.20 0.73
C ILE A 101 -8.32 8.02 -0.55
N LEU A 102 -9.45 8.54 -1.05
CA LEU A 102 -9.49 9.37 -2.26
C LEU A 102 -8.76 10.70 -2.07
N SER A 103 -8.75 11.24 -0.85
CA SER A 103 -8.08 12.50 -0.52
C SER A 103 -6.55 12.42 -0.51
N VAL A 104 -5.96 11.23 -0.41
CA VAL A 104 -4.50 11.03 -0.31
C VAL A 104 -3.78 11.48 -1.59
N PRO A 105 -2.91 12.49 -1.58
CA PRO A 105 -2.18 12.91 -2.78
C PRO A 105 -1.31 11.77 -3.35
N ALA A 106 -1.15 11.73 -4.68
CA ALA A 106 -0.33 10.71 -5.33
C ALA A 106 1.16 10.79 -4.93
N ASP A 107 1.58 11.95 -4.43
CA ASP A 107 2.93 12.34 -4.03
C ASP A 107 3.08 12.47 -2.50
N PHE A 108 2.15 11.90 -1.72
CA PHE A 108 2.18 11.96 -0.25
C PHE A 108 3.50 11.48 0.38
N PHE A 109 4.23 10.61 -0.32
CA PHE A 109 5.47 9.99 0.13
C PHE A 109 6.72 10.84 -0.12
N LEU A 110 6.62 11.98 -0.82
CA LEU A 110 7.78 12.85 -1.08
C LEU A 110 8.58 13.23 0.19
N PRO A 111 7.95 13.55 1.34
CA PRO A 111 8.70 13.84 2.57
C PRO A 111 9.55 12.67 3.08
N MET A 112 9.16 11.43 2.77
CA MET A 112 9.85 10.21 3.19
C MET A 112 11.19 10.01 2.46
N LYS A 113 11.39 10.68 1.30
CA LYS A 113 12.58 10.53 0.44
C LYS A 113 12.94 9.07 0.14
N LEU A 114 11.93 8.26 -0.20
CA LEU A 114 12.10 6.83 -0.45
C LEU A 114 13.02 6.54 -1.65
N GLU A 115 13.19 7.49 -2.56
CA GLU A 115 14.10 7.41 -3.71
C GLU A 115 15.57 7.24 -3.30
N GLU A 116 15.94 7.59 -2.06
CA GLU A 116 17.26 7.32 -1.52
C GLU A 116 17.47 5.80 -1.31
N ALA A 117 16.41 5.07 -0.92
CA ALA A 117 16.47 3.66 -0.53
C ALA A 117 16.00 2.69 -1.63
N VAL A 118 15.07 3.11 -2.49
CA VAL A 118 14.49 2.27 -3.55
C VAL A 118 14.55 2.93 -4.93
N SER A 119 14.61 2.12 -5.98
CA SER A 119 14.66 2.60 -7.37
C SER A 119 13.38 3.35 -7.77
N GLN A 120 13.50 4.32 -8.68
CA GLN A 120 12.36 5.06 -9.25
C GLN A 120 11.26 4.14 -9.82
N GLN A 121 11.62 3.02 -10.44
CA GLN A 121 10.66 2.06 -10.96
C GLN A 121 9.72 1.48 -9.88
N ARG A 122 10.24 1.26 -8.67
CA ARG A 122 9.44 0.77 -7.54
C ARG A 122 8.53 1.86 -7.00
N LEU A 123 8.97 3.12 -7.01
CA LEU A 123 8.13 4.27 -6.64
C LEU A 123 7.00 4.50 -7.63
N ASN A 124 7.24 4.31 -8.92
CA ASN A 124 6.18 4.38 -9.93
C ASN A 124 5.11 3.31 -9.68
N GLY A 125 5.54 2.07 -9.41
CA GLY A 125 4.62 0.99 -9.02
C GLY A 125 3.87 1.30 -7.73
N PHE A 126 4.53 1.91 -6.75
CA PHE A 126 3.92 2.33 -5.48
C PHE A 126 2.80 3.36 -5.67
N THR A 127 3.02 4.38 -6.51
CA THR A 127 1.96 5.33 -6.91
C THR A 127 0.83 4.61 -7.66
N GLY A 128 1.15 3.62 -8.49
CA GLY A 128 0.17 2.76 -9.14
C GLY A 128 -0.72 2.01 -8.14
N VAL A 129 -0.14 1.36 -7.13
CA VAL A 129 -0.90 0.67 -6.07
C VAL A 129 -1.88 1.62 -5.40
N LEU A 130 -1.47 2.84 -5.02
CA LEU A 130 -2.38 3.84 -4.45
C LEU A 130 -3.51 4.21 -5.42
N ALA A 131 -3.22 4.36 -6.71
CA ALA A 131 -4.24 4.67 -7.72
C ALA A 131 -5.30 3.56 -7.81
N HIS A 132 -4.88 2.29 -7.78
CA HIS A 132 -5.79 1.14 -7.77
C HIS A 132 -6.58 1.02 -6.47
N MET A 133 -5.96 1.28 -5.31
CA MET A 133 -6.69 1.35 -4.02
C MET A 133 -7.79 2.40 -4.05
N LYS A 134 -7.54 3.56 -4.67
CA LYS A 134 -8.55 4.60 -4.87
C LYS A 134 -9.67 4.15 -5.80
N GLN A 135 -9.36 3.44 -6.89
CA GLN A 135 -10.38 2.91 -7.80
C GLN A 135 -11.28 1.89 -7.09
N GLU A 136 -10.69 0.96 -6.32
CA GLU A 136 -11.45 0.02 -5.51
C GLU A 136 -12.31 0.72 -4.45
N ALA A 137 -11.78 1.77 -3.81
CA ALA A 137 -12.54 2.56 -2.84
C ALA A 137 -13.78 3.22 -3.48
N VAL A 138 -13.70 3.69 -4.73
CA VAL A 138 -14.86 4.22 -5.47
C VAL A 138 -15.90 3.13 -5.73
N LYS A 139 -15.46 1.92 -6.11
CA LYS A 139 -16.38 0.79 -6.36
C LYS A 139 -17.20 0.41 -5.10
N LEU A 140 -16.65 0.63 -3.91
CA LEU A 140 -17.29 0.34 -2.61
C LEU A 140 -18.20 1.47 -2.06
N LEU A 141 -18.33 2.59 -2.77
CA LEU A 141 -19.27 3.66 -2.44
C LEU A 141 -20.72 3.37 -2.86
N HIS A 142 -20.93 2.35 -3.70
CA HIS A 142 -22.22 1.97 -4.28
C HIS A 142 -22.78 0.68 -3.66
#